data_AF-A0A534KDM1-F1
#
_entry.id   AF-A0A534KDM1-F1
#
_cell.length_a   1.000
_cell.length_b   1.000
_cell.length_c   1.000
_cell.angle_alpha   90.00
_cell.angle_beta   90.00
_cell.angle_gamma   90.00
#
_symmetry.space_group_name_H-M   'P 1'
#
loop_
_entity.id
_entity.type
_entity.pdbx_description
1 polymer ?
#
loop_
_entity_poly.entity_id
_entity_poly.type
_entity_poly.pdbx_seq_one_letter_code
_entity_poly.pdbx_strand_id
1 'polypeptide(L)'
;MVTVAFIASIQGYQEERIREIADRLRSDHPEWTVQVLPPDATTPLLAKYKLKFGPAILVNDRIEFVGIPRYRMLVERVAMVAAGRISPRTAAPSPPAAPAKPASKPAVPASPPPAPPASE
;
A
#
# COMPACT_ATOMS: atom_id res chain seq x y z
N MET A 1 -10.45 16.07 3.12
CA MET A 1 -9.62 16.04 4.34
C MET A 1 -8.79 14.77 4.31
N VAL A 2 -7.48 14.86 4.52
CA VAL A 2 -6.57 13.70 4.45
C VAL A 2 -6.02 13.40 5.84
N THR A 3 -6.04 12.13 6.20
CA THR A 3 -5.50 11.63 7.47
C THR A 3 -4.21 10.88 7.21
N VAL A 4 -3.12 11.28 7.85
CA VAL A 4 -1.80 10.64 7.79
C VAL A 4 -1.51 10.03 9.16
N ALA A 5 -1.41 8.70 9.22
CA ALA A 5 -1.09 7.99 10.45
C ALA A 5 0.30 7.33 10.35
N PHE A 6 1.19 7.68 11.26
CA PHE A 6 2.51 7.08 11.39
C PHE A 6 2.44 5.93 12.40
N ILE A 7 2.75 4.73 11.93
CA ILE A 7 2.92 3.53 12.73
C ILE A 7 4.38 3.47 13.16
N ALA A 8 4.64 3.67 14.45
CA ALA A 8 5.98 3.50 15.01
C ALA A 8 6.41 2.02 14.98
N SER A 9 7.70 1.77 14.76
CA SER A 9 8.22 0.41 14.80
C SER A 9 8.56 -0.02 16.23
N ILE A 10 8.19 -1.25 16.57
CA ILE A 10 8.56 -1.96 17.81
C ILE A 10 10.08 -2.20 17.97
N GLN A 11 10.90 -1.93 16.95
CA GLN A 11 12.36 -2.11 17.00
C GLN A 11 13.13 -0.85 17.47
N GLY A 12 12.44 0.15 18.04
CA GLY A 12 13.01 1.20 18.88
C GLY A 12 13.86 2.30 18.23
N TYR A 13 14.26 2.17 16.96
CA TYR A 13 15.31 3.05 16.41
C TYR A 13 14.86 4.28 15.59
N GLN A 14 13.56 4.60 15.50
CA GLN A 14 13.11 5.69 14.60
C GLN A 14 11.94 6.53 15.12
N GLU A 15 11.61 6.46 16.41
CA GLU A 15 10.45 7.16 16.98
C GLU A 15 10.61 8.68 16.96
N GLU A 16 11.80 9.17 17.33
CA GLU A 16 12.15 10.58 17.34
C GLU A 16 12.04 11.19 15.94
N ARG A 17 12.60 10.51 14.93
CA ARG A 17 12.50 10.91 13.52
C ARG A 17 11.07 10.94 13.00
N ILE A 18 10.22 10.00 13.42
CA ILE A 18 8.79 10.00 13.05
C ILE A 18 8.08 11.21 13.66
N ARG A 19 8.37 11.54 14.92
CA ARG A 19 7.81 12.71 15.59
C ARG A 19 8.24 14.00 14.91
N GLU A 20 9.53 14.16 14.60
CA GLU A 20 10.02 15.33 13.85
C GLU A 20 9.33 15.50 12.49
N ILE A 21 9.17 14.41 11.74
CA ILE A 21 8.48 14.44 10.44
C ILE A 21 7.01 14.80 10.64
N ALA A 22 6.34 14.21 11.63
CA ALA A 22 4.93 14.48 11.91
C ALA A 22 4.70 15.93 12.33
N ASP A 23 5.53 16.50 13.19
CA ASP A 23 5.44 17.89 13.63
C ASP A 23 5.72 18.86 12.48
N ARG A 24 6.74 18.56 11.66
CA ARG A 24 6.99 19.33 10.44
C ARG A 24 5.81 19.25 9.46
N LEU A 25 5.21 18.08 9.30
CA LEU A 25 4.06 17.89 8.41
C LEU A 25 2.83 18.68 8.90
N ARG A 26 2.58 18.72 10.22
CA ARG A 26 1.52 19.53 10.83
C ARG A 26 1.75 21.02 10.64
N SER A 27 3.00 21.47 10.75
CA SER A 27 3.37 22.87 10.56
C SER A 27 3.22 23.31 9.10
N ASP A 28 3.70 22.49 8.16
CA ASP A 28 3.70 22.84 6.73
C ASP A 28 2.31 22.64 6.09
N HIS A 29 1.49 21.74 6.63
CA HIS A 29 0.15 21.39 6.12
C HIS A 29 -0.90 21.27 7.23
N PRO A 30 -1.39 22.39 7.78
CA PRO A 30 -2.40 22.40 8.83
C PRO A 30 -3.76 21.81 8.38
N GLU A 31 -3.98 21.71 7.07
CA GLU A 31 -5.16 21.07 6.48
C GLU A 31 -5.14 19.52 6.56
N TRP A 32 -4.01 18.91 6.95
CA TRP A 32 -3.86 17.46 7.08
C TRP A 32 -3.95 17.01 8.54
N THR A 33 -4.68 15.93 8.78
CA THR A 33 -4.77 15.32 10.10
C THR A 33 -3.62 14.35 10.29
N VAL A 34 -2.65 14.70 11.13
CA VAL A 34 -1.46 13.87 11.37
C VAL A 34 -1.54 13.18 12.73
N GLN A 35 -1.49 11.85 12.73
CA GLN A 35 -1.50 11.01 13.92
C GLN A 35 -0.21 10.19 14.02
N VAL A 36 0.33 10.06 15.23
CA VAL A 36 1.47 9.18 15.51
C VAL A 36 1.00 8.13 16.49
N LEU A 37 1.00 6.87 16.06
CA LEU A 37 0.53 5.74 16.85
C LEU A 37 1.73 5.06 17.54
N PRO A 38 1.67 4.88 18.88
CA PRO A 38 2.73 4.24 19.63
C PRO A 38 2.87 2.74 19.29
N PRO A 39 4.03 2.13 19.58
CA PRO A 39 4.30 0.70 19.33
C PRO A 39 3.24 -0.25 19.92
N ASP A 40 2.69 0.08 21.09
CA ASP A 40 1.67 -0.75 21.76
C ASP A 40 0.34 -0.78 20.99
N ALA A 41 -0.09 0.37 20.45
CA ALA A 41 -1.32 0.49 19.66
C ALA A 41 -1.17 -0.04 18.23
N THR A 42 0.07 -0.24 17.77
CA THR A 42 0.38 -0.59 16.38
C THR A 42 0.52 -2.08 16.13
N THR A 43 0.75 -2.90 17.16
CA THR A 43 0.77 -4.37 17.04
C THR A 43 -0.45 -4.96 16.29
N PRO A 44 -1.71 -4.63 16.64
CA PRO A 44 -2.88 -5.14 15.91
C PRO A 44 -3.00 -4.56 14.49
N LEU A 45 -2.53 -3.32 14.26
CA LEU A 45 -2.52 -2.70 12.93
C LEU A 45 -1.47 -3.36 12.01
N LEU A 46 -0.26 -3.59 12.50
CA LEU A 46 0.80 -4.31 11.78
C LEU A 46 0.31 -5.70 11.36
N ALA A 47 -0.37 -6.42 12.25
CA ALA A 47 -1.00 -7.71 11.94
C ALA A 47 -2.11 -7.58 10.87
N LYS A 48 -3.01 -6.60 11.01
CA LYS A 48 -4.08 -6.32 10.04
C LYS A 48 -3.54 -6.10 8.63
N TYR A 49 -2.40 -5.42 8.52
CA TYR A 49 -1.75 -5.12 7.26
C TYR A 49 -0.63 -6.10 6.85
N LYS A 50 -0.47 -7.22 7.57
CA LYS A 50 0.57 -8.24 7.33
C LYS A 50 2.00 -7.68 7.29
N LEU A 51 2.26 -6.61 8.03
CA LEU A 51 3.58 -6.04 8.18
C LEU A 51 4.35 -6.79 9.27
N LYS A 52 5.50 -7.37 8.91
CA LYS A 52 6.35 -8.11 9.86
C LYS A 52 7.21 -7.19 10.72
N PHE A 53 7.78 -6.15 10.12
CA PHE A 53 8.71 -5.22 10.77
C PHE A 53 8.66 -3.85 10.09
N GLY A 54 9.08 -2.82 10.83
CA GLY A 54 9.29 -1.47 10.33
C GLY A 54 8.18 -0.46 10.68
N PRO A 55 8.50 0.83 10.65
CA PRO A 55 7.48 1.87 10.74
C PRO A 55 6.70 1.91 9.43
N ALA A 56 5.42 2.26 9.47
CA ALA A 56 4.60 2.37 8.26
C ALA A 56 3.82 3.68 8.29
N ILE A 57 3.47 4.19 7.11
CA ILE A 57 2.66 5.41 6.99
C ILE A 57 1.39 5.06 6.25
N LEU A 58 0.28 5.35 6.90
CA LEU A 58 -1.05 5.22 6.33
C LEU A 58 -1.55 6.59 5.92
N VAL A 59 -2.15 6.66 4.75
CA VAL A 59 -2.87 7.84 4.27
C VAL A 59 -4.30 7.41 3.98
N ASN A 60 -5.28 8.00 4.68
CA ASN A 60 -6.68 7.60 4.65
C ASN A 60 -6.89 6.07 4.86
N ASP A 61 -6.32 5.54 5.96
CA ASP A 61 -6.38 4.13 6.35
C ASP A 61 -5.76 3.13 5.36
N ARG A 62 -4.97 3.63 4.39
CA ARG A 62 -4.28 2.82 3.39
C ARG A 62 -2.78 2.93 3.55
N ILE A 63 -2.07 1.80 3.51
CA ILE A 63 -0.60 1.81 3.54
C ILE A 63 -0.08 2.41 2.24
N GLU A 64 0.56 3.56 2.35
CA GLU A 64 1.26 4.18 1.23
C GLU A 64 2.77 3.98 1.33
N PHE A 65 3.30 3.85 2.55
CA PHE A 65 4.72 3.60 2.79
C PHE A 65 4.95 2.54 3.86
N VAL A 66 5.95 1.69 3.61
CA VAL A 66 6.57 0.81 4.60
C VAL A 66 8.01 1.29 4.75
N GLY A 67 8.36 1.81 5.91
CA GLY A 67 9.58 2.54 6.22
C GLY A 67 9.38 4.06 6.33
N ILE A 68 10.47 4.80 6.60
CA ILE A 68 10.45 6.27 6.62
C ILE A 68 10.90 6.79 5.24
N PRO A 69 9.99 7.29 4.40
CA PRO A 69 10.33 7.90 3.13
C PRO A 69 11.02 9.26 3.33
N ARG A 70 11.57 9.83 2.26
CA ARG A 70 12.05 11.22 2.28
C ARG A 70 10.85 12.17 2.43
N TYR A 71 11.05 13.27 3.16
CA TYR A 71 10.00 14.26 3.43
C TYR A 71 9.27 14.74 2.15
N ARG A 72 10.03 15.07 1.09
CA ARG A 72 9.47 15.48 -0.21
C ARG A 72 8.52 14.44 -0.81
N MET A 73 8.92 13.16 -0.77
CA MET A 73 8.09 12.07 -1.31
C MET A 73 6.81 11.89 -0.51
N LEU A 74 6.87 12.06 0.81
CA LEU A 74 5.70 11.98 1.68
C LEU A 74 4.69 13.08 1.32
N VAL A 75 5.15 14.34 1.26
CA VAL A 75 4.29 15.50 0.94
C VAL A 75 3.64 15.34 -0.43
N GLU A 76 4.42 15.01 -1.46
CA GLU A 76 3.90 14.78 -2.81
C GLU A 76 2.86 13.66 -2.83
N ARG A 77 3.09 12.58 -2.07
CA ARG A 77 2.16 11.46 -1.98
C ARG A 77 0.86 11.84 -1.29
N VAL A 78 0.94 12.54 -0.16
CA VAL A 78 -0.25 12.98 0.58
C VAL A 78 -1.06 13.96 -0.26
N ALA A 79 -0.40 14.87 -1.00
CA ALA A 79 -1.05 15.77 -1.94
C ALA A 79 -1.75 15.03 -3.10
N MET A 80 -1.12 13.98 -3.65
CA MET A 80 -1.76 13.13 -4.67
C MET A 80 -3.01 12.43 -4.15
N VAL A 81 -2.95 11.90 -2.92
CA VAL A 81 -4.12 11.25 -2.28
C VAL A 81 -5.20 12.29 -1.95
N ALA A 82 -4.83 13.49 -1.51
CA ALA A 82 -5.75 14.61 -1.32
C ALA A 82 -6.48 15.00 -2.61
N ALA A 83 -5.78 14.92 -3.75
CA ALA A 83 -6.33 15.16 -5.08
C ALA A 83 -7.11 13.95 -5.67
N GLY A 84 -7.35 12.89 -4.90
CA GLY A 84 -8.09 11.70 -5.33
C GLY A 84 -7.31 10.75 -6.25
N ARG A 85 -6.00 10.99 -6.45
CA ARG A 85 -5.12 10.13 -7.26
C ARG A 85 -4.50 9.03 -6.39
N ILE A 86 -5.24 7.94 -6.23
CA ILE A 86 -4.81 6.76 -5.49
C ILE A 86 -3.81 5.94 -6.33
N SER A 87 -2.71 5.44 -5.74
CA SER A 87 -1.71 4.68 -6.53
C SER A 87 -2.22 3.30 -6.93
N PRO A 88 -1.89 2.83 -8.15
CA PRO A 88 -2.11 1.45 -8.56
C PRO A 88 -1.24 0.44 -7.78
N ARG A 89 -0.11 0.86 -7.18
CA ARG A 89 0.73 -0.02 -6.35
C ARG A 89 0.05 -0.49 -5.07
N THR A 90 -0.92 0.28 -4.59
CA THR A 90 -1.74 -0.05 -3.41
C THR A 90 -3.06 -0.74 -3.82
N ALA A 91 -3.36 -0.82 -5.12
CA ALA A 91 -4.50 -1.55 -5.69
C ALA A 91 -4.22 -3.05 -5.81
N ALA A 92 -3.71 -3.66 -4.74
CA ALA A 92 -4.13 -5.01 -4.42
C ALA A 92 -5.28 -4.90 -3.42
N PRO A 93 -6.55 -4.74 -3.88
CA PRO A 93 -7.62 -5.32 -3.09
C PRO A 93 -7.31 -6.82 -3.05
N SER A 94 -7.19 -7.41 -1.86
CA SER A 94 -7.62 -8.81 -1.75
C SER A 94 -9.05 -8.81 -2.29
N PRO A 95 -9.36 -9.54 -3.38
CA PRO A 95 -10.74 -9.63 -3.83
C PRO A 95 -11.56 -10.18 -2.65
N PRO A 96 -12.75 -9.63 -2.35
CA PRO A 96 -13.65 -10.28 -1.42
C PRO A 96 -13.95 -11.67 -2.00
N ALA A 97 -13.70 -12.72 -1.21
CA ALA A 97 -14.15 -14.06 -1.55
C ALA A 97 -15.68 -14.06 -1.50
N ALA A 98 -16.33 -14.05 -2.66
CA ALA A 98 -17.74 -14.36 -2.81
C ALA A 98 -17.92 -15.27 -4.04
N PRO A 99 -18.89 -16.21 -3.99
CA PRO A 99 -18.71 -17.57 -4.48
C PRO A 99 -18.97 -17.68 -5.99
N ALA A 100 -18.00 -18.20 -6.74
CA ALA A 100 -18.22 -18.54 -8.14
C ALA A 100 -18.83 -19.95 -8.26
N LYS A 101 -20.13 -20.00 -8.54
CA LYS A 101 -20.80 -21.12 -9.22
C LYS A 101 -21.68 -20.53 -10.32
N PRO A 102 -21.96 -21.28 -11.40
CA PRO A 102 -21.01 -21.88 -12.34
C PRO A 102 -21.35 -21.39 -13.77
N ALA A 103 -20.36 -21.17 -14.64
CA ALA A 103 -20.66 -20.92 -16.05
C ALA A 103 -19.55 -21.43 -16.98
N SER A 104 -19.86 -22.55 -17.60
CA SER A 104 -19.82 -22.76 -19.06
C SER A 104 -18.49 -22.56 -19.79
N LYS A 105 -17.90 -23.71 -20.13
CA LYS A 105 -16.88 -23.96 -21.16
C LYS A 105 -17.21 -23.25 -22.50
N PRO A 106 -16.20 -22.70 -23.19
CA PRO A 106 -15.89 -23.18 -24.55
C PRO A 106 -14.36 -23.21 -24.80
N ALA A 107 -13.77 -24.35 -25.16
CA ALA A 107 -13.54 -24.86 -26.52
C ALA A 107 -12.05 -24.72 -26.89
N VAL A 108 -11.45 -25.87 -27.25
CA VAL A 108 -10.02 -26.08 -27.53
C VAL A 108 -9.67 -25.50 -28.91
N PRO A 109 -8.55 -24.78 -29.10
CA PRO A 109 -7.99 -24.58 -30.42
C PRO A 109 -7.11 -25.79 -30.77
N ALA A 110 -7.51 -26.54 -31.81
CA ALA A 110 -6.74 -27.62 -32.40
C ALA A 110 -5.50 -27.07 -33.14
N SER A 111 -4.33 -27.66 -32.90
CA SER A 111 -3.10 -27.38 -33.64
C SER A 111 -3.19 -27.90 -35.09
N PRO A 112 -2.66 -27.18 -36.10
CA PRO A 112 -2.60 -27.67 -37.47
C PRO A 112 -1.52 -28.75 -37.66
N PRO A 113 -1.65 -29.66 -38.65
CA PRO A 113 -0.69 -30.74 -38.89
C PRO A 113 0.62 -30.23 -39.55
N PRO A 114 1.75 -30.92 -39.34
CA PRO A 114 3.00 -30.61 -40.04
C PRO A 114 2.96 -31.08 -41.51
N ALA A 115 3.47 -30.23 -42.42
CA ALA A 115 3.66 -30.52 -43.84
C ALA A 115 4.85 -31.49 -44.07
N PRO A 116 4.86 -32.29 -45.17
CA PRO A 116 5.94 -33.25 -45.44
C PRO A 116 7.14 -32.55 -46.11
N PRO A 117 8.40 -32.92 -45.78
CA PRO A 117 9.54 -32.59 -46.62
C PRO A 117 9.69 -33.60 -47.77
N ALA A 118 10.00 -33.05 -48.94
CA ALA A 118 10.22 -33.73 -50.20
C ALA A 118 11.59 -34.42 -50.29
N SER A 119 11.61 -35.48 -51.09
CA SER A 119 12.70 -36.12 -51.84
C SER A 119 14.16 -35.76 -51.53
N GLU A 120 14.93 -36.79 -51.18
CA GLU A 120 16.20 -37.14 -51.84
C GLU A 120 16.30 -38.67 -51.95
#